data_AF-A0A7V8ZTV7-F1
#
_entry.id   AF-A0A7V8ZTV7-F1
#
_cell.length_a   1.000
_cell.length_b   1.000
_cell.length_c   1.000
_cell.angle_alpha   90.00
_cell.angle_beta   90.00
_cell.angle_gamma   90.00
#
_symmetry.space_group_name_H-M   'P 1'
#
loop_
_entity.id
_entity.type
_entity.pdbx_description
1 polymer ?
#
loop_
_entity_poly.entity_id
_entity_poly.type
_entity_poly.pdbx_seq_one_letter_code
_entity_poly.pdbx_strand_id
1 'polypeptide(L)'
;AQAEWVHLLTRVAPLEARPAWRDLLATAVAGLTAHFLRPDGHWRPWSDAPRLVLVDASARAARALLAAADLLEDPALATRTIDTLDALAAAAYARAAGVAHLLDAEPRGPMLLTDAMLLAHALLDADPWRGESTVYRDLAEEILRTTVARLQDDSGAVRDRVAALAGAGQVGRLADPHFPLDGNAEAARLIRRLFPDDVEWLARARRMLVAISGEAAEAGVYAAPVGLAWHALGPSGEVMAVW
;
A
#
# COMPACT_ATOMS: atom_id res chain seq x y z
N ALA A 1 -10.22 -5.31 -6.07
CA ALA A 1 -10.78 -5.20 -7.44
C ALA A 1 -11.41 -3.83 -7.71
N GLN A 2 -12.45 -3.38 -7.00
CA GLN A 2 -13.06 -2.06 -7.28
C GLN A 2 -12.14 -0.87 -6.99
N ALA A 3 -11.39 -0.88 -5.88
CA ALA A 3 -10.39 0.15 -5.60
C ALA A 3 -9.31 0.23 -6.71
N GLU A 4 -8.90 -0.91 -7.26
CA GLU A 4 -7.96 -0.96 -8.40
C GLU A 4 -8.56 -0.36 -9.67
N TRP A 5 -9.86 -0.55 -9.92
CA TRP A 5 -10.55 0.10 -11.04
C TRP A 5 -10.62 1.62 -10.86
N VAL A 6 -10.97 2.10 -9.68
CA VAL A 6 -10.95 3.54 -9.36
C VAL A 6 -9.53 4.09 -9.58
N HIS A 7 -8.51 3.43 -9.04
CA HIS A 7 -7.10 3.83 -9.19
C HIS A 7 -6.58 3.79 -10.63
N LEU A 8 -7.06 2.84 -11.43
CA LEU A 8 -6.74 2.79 -12.85
C LEU A 8 -7.39 3.97 -13.58
N LEU A 9 -8.68 4.22 -13.32
CA LEU A 9 -9.43 5.30 -13.95
C LEU A 9 -8.85 6.68 -13.61
N THR A 10 -8.35 6.89 -12.39
CA THR A 10 -7.68 8.15 -12.02
C THR A 10 -6.39 8.39 -12.80
N ARG A 11 -5.71 7.34 -13.27
CA ARG A 11 -4.51 7.45 -14.12
C ARG A 11 -4.83 7.60 -15.60
N VAL A 12 -5.91 6.98 -16.07
CA VAL A 12 -6.29 6.99 -17.49
C VAL A 12 -7.06 8.25 -17.88
N ALA A 13 -7.95 8.73 -17.01
CA ALA A 13 -8.79 9.89 -17.29
C ALA A 13 -8.03 11.18 -17.65
N PRO A 14 -6.83 11.47 -17.10
CA PRO A 14 -6.02 12.59 -17.55
C PRO A 14 -5.35 12.39 -18.92
N LEU A 15 -5.10 11.14 -19.33
CA LEU A 15 -4.40 10.82 -20.58
C LEU A 15 -5.31 10.99 -21.80
N GLU A 16 -6.62 10.82 -21.61
CA GLU A 16 -7.62 11.08 -22.63
C GLU A 16 -8.71 11.98 -22.07
N ALA A 17 -8.82 13.21 -22.57
CA ALA A 17 -9.85 14.19 -22.18
C ALA A 17 -11.26 13.82 -22.69
N ARG A 18 -11.69 12.57 -22.51
CA ARG A 18 -13.06 12.13 -22.79
C ARG A 18 -13.89 12.33 -21.52
N PRO A 19 -14.96 13.14 -21.54
CA PRO A 19 -15.85 13.33 -20.40
C PRO A 19 -16.34 12.02 -19.78
N ALA A 20 -16.56 11.00 -20.61
CA ALA A 20 -16.98 9.66 -20.19
C ALA A 20 -16.05 9.00 -19.16
N TRP A 21 -14.74 9.29 -19.16
CA TRP A 21 -13.82 8.71 -18.17
C TRP A 21 -14.02 9.29 -16.76
N ARG A 22 -14.32 10.60 -16.68
CA ARG A 22 -14.67 11.25 -15.40
C ARG A 22 -16.01 10.76 -14.87
N ASP A 23 -17.00 10.61 -15.75
CA ASP A 23 -18.32 10.06 -15.36
C ASP A 23 -18.21 8.60 -14.88
N LEU A 24 -17.40 7.79 -15.56
CA LEU A 24 -17.13 6.41 -15.16
C LEU A 24 -16.39 6.36 -13.82
N LEU A 25 -15.42 7.24 -13.60
CA LEU A 25 -14.72 7.36 -12.32
C LEU A 25 -15.69 7.73 -11.19
N ALA A 26 -16.54 8.75 -11.38
CA ALA A 26 -17.54 9.15 -10.41
C ALA A 26 -18.50 8.00 -10.08
N THR A 27 -18.91 7.22 -11.09
CA THR A 27 -19.75 6.03 -10.91
C THR A 27 -19.02 4.95 -10.10
N ALA A 28 -17.74 4.70 -10.40
CA ALA A 28 -16.93 3.73 -9.67
C ALA A 28 -16.70 4.14 -8.20
N VAL A 29 -16.48 5.42 -7.94
CA VAL A 29 -16.39 5.99 -6.59
C VAL A 29 -17.69 5.81 -5.82
N ALA A 30 -18.83 6.12 -6.43
CA ALA A 30 -20.15 5.93 -5.84
C ALA A 30 -20.41 4.45 -5.51
N GLY A 31 -20.04 3.53 -6.40
CA GLY A 31 -20.14 2.08 -6.14
C GLY A 31 -19.25 1.62 -4.99
N LEU A 32 -17.98 2.06 -4.96
CA LEU A 32 -17.05 1.70 -3.89
C LEU A 32 -17.56 2.20 -2.53
N THR A 33 -17.93 3.48 -2.45
CA THR A 33 -18.45 4.10 -1.22
C THR A 33 -19.76 3.45 -0.74
N ALA A 34 -20.74 3.23 -1.63
CA ALA A 34 -22.03 2.67 -1.26
C ALA A 34 -21.96 1.21 -0.77
N HIS A 35 -21.02 0.43 -1.32
CA HIS A 35 -20.98 -1.01 -1.05
C HIS A 35 -19.94 -1.42 -0.02
N PHE A 36 -18.91 -0.62 0.23
CA PHE A 36 -17.78 -1.04 1.06
C PHE A 36 -17.53 -0.14 2.27
N LEU A 37 -18.07 1.09 2.30
CA LEU A 37 -17.97 1.94 3.48
C LEU A 37 -18.99 1.49 4.54
N ARG A 38 -18.50 1.23 5.75
CA ARG A 38 -19.35 0.90 6.90
C ARG A 38 -19.83 2.17 7.62
N PRO A 39 -20.90 2.08 8.42
CA PRO A 39 -21.36 3.20 9.25
C PRO A 39 -20.34 3.72 10.26
N ASP A 40 -19.39 2.88 10.68
CA ASP A 40 -18.29 3.24 11.59
C ASP A 40 -17.06 3.79 10.84
N GLY A 41 -17.20 4.05 9.54
CA GLY A 41 -16.15 4.66 8.73
C GLY A 41 -15.14 3.67 8.16
N HIS A 42 -15.14 2.39 8.51
CA HIS A 42 -14.15 1.45 7.98
C HIS A 42 -14.59 0.78 6.67
N TRP A 43 -13.62 0.34 5.86
CA TRP A 43 -13.89 -0.38 4.61
C TRP A 43 -14.00 -1.88 4.85
N ARG A 44 -15.12 -2.49 4.46
CA ARG A 44 -15.23 -3.96 4.45
C ARG A 44 -14.59 -4.54 3.19
N PRO A 45 -13.94 -5.71 3.25
CA PRO A 45 -13.64 -6.48 2.05
C PRO A 45 -14.94 -6.98 1.42
N TRP A 46 -14.88 -7.45 0.17
CA TRP A 46 -15.97 -8.21 -0.44
C TRP A 46 -16.12 -9.55 0.29
N SER A 47 -16.84 -9.54 1.41
CA SER A 47 -17.15 -10.74 2.19
C SER A 47 -18.49 -10.58 2.88
N ASP A 48 -19.17 -11.70 3.10
CA ASP A 48 -20.41 -11.76 3.88
C ASP A 48 -20.15 -11.61 5.40
N ALA A 49 -18.90 -11.41 5.83
CA ALA A 49 -18.52 -11.16 7.22
C ALA A 49 -18.60 -9.65 7.51
N PRO A 50 -19.70 -9.14 8.10
CA PRO A 50 -19.96 -7.70 8.18
C PRO A 50 -18.97 -6.93 9.07
N ARG A 51 -18.22 -7.64 9.93
CA ARG A 51 -17.28 -7.04 10.89
C ARG A 51 -15.82 -7.04 10.43
N LEU A 52 -15.49 -7.80 9.39
CA LEU A 52 -14.10 -7.95 8.96
C LEU A 52 -13.64 -6.68 8.22
N VAL A 53 -12.46 -6.18 8.56
CA VAL A 53 -11.74 -5.13 7.82
C VAL A 53 -10.38 -5.70 7.46
N LEU A 54 -10.01 -5.68 6.18
CA LEU A 54 -8.64 -5.97 5.76
C LEU A 54 -7.89 -4.66 5.60
N VAL A 55 -6.71 -4.57 6.20
CA VAL A 55 -5.94 -3.32 6.24
C VAL A 55 -5.42 -2.96 4.86
N ASP A 56 -4.85 -3.91 4.11
CA ASP A 56 -4.45 -3.68 2.72
C ASP A 56 -5.59 -3.20 1.81
N ALA A 57 -6.77 -3.80 1.92
CA ALA A 57 -7.92 -3.45 1.10
C ALA A 57 -8.44 -2.05 1.44
N SER A 58 -8.47 -1.71 2.72
CA SER A 58 -8.86 -0.39 3.21
C SER A 58 -7.85 0.68 2.77
N ALA A 59 -6.56 0.38 2.87
CA ALA A 59 -5.51 1.26 2.41
C ALA A 59 -5.57 1.48 0.89
N ARG A 60 -5.77 0.42 0.08
CA ARG A 60 -5.99 0.56 -1.38
C ARG A 60 -7.21 1.41 -1.70
N ALA A 61 -8.32 1.22 -0.99
CA ALA A 61 -9.51 2.04 -1.16
C ALA A 61 -9.23 3.51 -0.84
N ALA A 62 -8.55 3.80 0.27
CA ALA A 62 -8.17 5.16 0.65
C ALA A 62 -7.29 5.82 -0.43
N ARG A 63 -6.25 5.13 -0.90
CA ARG A 63 -5.37 5.62 -1.98
C ARG A 63 -6.15 5.95 -3.25
N ALA A 64 -7.03 5.04 -3.67
CA ALA A 64 -7.84 5.22 -4.87
C ALA A 64 -8.81 6.41 -4.75
N LEU A 65 -9.44 6.57 -3.58
CA LEU A 65 -10.40 7.63 -3.32
C LEU A 65 -9.73 9.01 -3.16
N LEU A 66 -8.53 9.07 -2.58
CA LEU A 66 -7.75 10.32 -2.52
C LEU A 66 -7.32 10.75 -3.93
N ALA A 67 -6.85 9.82 -4.75
CA ALA A 67 -6.54 10.10 -6.15
C ALA A 67 -7.79 10.53 -6.95
N ALA A 68 -8.95 9.95 -6.65
CA ALA A 68 -10.21 10.33 -7.29
C ALA A 68 -10.70 11.70 -6.83
N ALA A 69 -10.56 12.01 -5.53
CA ALA A 69 -10.93 13.31 -4.97
C ALA A 69 -10.16 14.46 -5.62
N ASP A 70 -8.87 14.27 -5.86
CA ASP A 70 -8.04 15.24 -6.59
C ASP A 70 -8.55 15.45 -8.02
N LEU A 71 -8.73 14.36 -8.79
CA LEU A 71 -9.13 14.44 -10.19
C LEU A 71 -10.58 14.92 -10.42
N LEU A 72 -11.48 14.61 -9.50
CA LEU A 72 -12.88 15.05 -9.50
C LEU A 72 -13.09 16.40 -8.82
N GLU A 73 -12.03 16.98 -8.24
CA GLU A 73 -12.09 18.24 -7.47
C GLU A 73 -13.12 18.17 -6.33
N ASP A 74 -13.21 17.01 -5.65
CA ASP A 74 -14.15 16.74 -4.55
C ASP A 74 -13.42 16.71 -3.18
N PRO A 75 -13.24 17.87 -2.51
CA PRO A 75 -12.58 17.94 -1.21
C PRO A 75 -13.38 17.25 -0.10
N ALA A 76 -14.70 17.07 -0.26
CA ALA A 76 -15.52 16.36 0.70
C ALA A 76 -15.24 14.85 0.65
N LEU A 77 -14.95 14.30 -0.53
CA LEU A 77 -14.48 12.93 -0.68
C LEU A 77 -13.12 12.72 -0.01
N ALA A 78 -12.17 13.64 -0.22
CA ALA A 78 -10.88 13.59 0.45
C ALA A 78 -11.04 13.61 1.97
N THR A 79 -11.81 14.55 2.51
CA THR A 79 -12.07 14.68 3.96
C THR A 79 -12.60 13.38 4.56
N ARG A 80 -13.68 12.81 3.99
CA ARG A 80 -14.23 11.53 4.49
C ARG A 80 -13.24 10.37 4.40
N THR A 81 -12.39 10.36 3.37
CA THR A 81 -11.38 9.33 3.18
C THR A 81 -10.26 9.45 4.22
N ILE A 82 -9.88 10.67 4.59
CA ILE A 82 -8.91 10.97 5.65
C ILE A 82 -9.45 10.56 7.01
N ASP A 83 -10.71 10.91 7.34
CA ASP A 83 -11.35 10.49 8.60
C ASP A 83 -11.33 8.95 8.75
N THR A 84 -11.60 8.25 7.64
CA THR A 84 -11.53 6.78 7.58
C THR A 84 -10.11 6.27 7.78
N LEU A 85 -9.12 6.92 7.15
CA LEU A 85 -7.71 6.54 7.23
C LEU A 85 -7.15 6.78 8.64
N ASP A 86 -7.54 7.87 9.30
CA ASP A 86 -7.19 8.14 10.70
C ASP A 86 -7.70 7.03 11.61
N ALA A 87 -8.98 6.66 11.47
CA ALA A 87 -9.57 5.57 12.24
C ALA A 87 -8.88 4.23 11.96
N LEU A 88 -8.57 3.94 10.69
CA LEU A 88 -7.84 2.73 10.31
C LEU A 88 -6.44 2.70 10.92
N ALA A 89 -5.66 3.78 10.79
CA ALA A 89 -4.29 3.84 11.30
C ALA A 89 -4.27 3.70 12.83
N ALA A 90 -5.18 4.38 13.54
CA ALA A 90 -5.29 4.29 14.99
C ALA A 90 -5.64 2.87 15.48
N ALA A 91 -6.44 2.12 14.72
CA ALA A 91 -6.83 0.75 15.07
C ALA A 91 -5.81 -0.30 14.63
N ALA A 92 -5.19 -0.13 13.46
CA ALA A 92 -4.35 -1.14 12.84
C ALA A 92 -2.89 -1.07 13.27
N TYR A 93 -2.39 0.11 13.64
CA TYR A 93 -0.98 0.31 13.97
C TYR A 93 -0.73 0.32 15.48
N ALA A 94 0.27 -0.44 15.92
CA ALA A 94 0.84 -0.32 17.26
C ALA A 94 2.37 -0.39 17.20
N ARG A 95 3.07 0.56 17.82
CA ARG A 95 4.54 0.72 17.73
C ARG A 95 5.36 -0.57 17.88
N ALA A 96 5.00 -1.42 18.85
CA ALA A 96 5.71 -2.68 19.10
C ALA A 96 5.21 -3.86 18.24
N ALA A 97 3.98 -3.81 17.72
CA ALA A 97 3.37 -4.89 16.95
C ALA A 97 3.37 -4.63 15.43
N GLY A 98 3.63 -3.39 15.02
CA GLY A 98 3.46 -2.82 13.68
C GLY A 98 2.00 -2.82 13.23
N VAL A 99 1.77 -3.17 11.96
CA VAL A 99 0.45 -3.08 11.31
C VAL A 99 -0.25 -4.43 11.34
N ALA A 100 -1.46 -4.47 11.89
CA ALA A 100 -2.32 -5.64 11.86
C ALA A 100 -2.77 -5.97 10.42
N HIS A 101 -3.01 -7.25 10.15
CA HIS A 101 -3.53 -7.68 8.84
C HIS A 101 -5.04 -7.38 8.71
N LEU A 102 -5.79 -7.67 9.78
CA LEU A 102 -7.24 -7.50 9.81
C LEU A 102 -7.72 -6.92 11.13
N LEU A 103 -8.87 -6.26 11.08
CA LEU A 103 -9.62 -5.79 12.25
C LEU A 103 -10.96 -6.51 12.32
N ASP A 104 -11.30 -7.05 13.49
CA ASP A 104 -12.64 -7.54 13.81
C ASP A 104 -13.22 -6.85 15.07
N ALA A 105 -13.26 -7.54 16.21
CA ALA A 105 -13.38 -6.92 17.53
C ALA A 105 -12.00 -6.43 18.04
N GLU A 106 -10.92 -7.07 17.61
CA GLU A 106 -9.55 -6.72 17.98
C GLU A 106 -8.63 -6.75 16.73
N PRO A 107 -7.50 -6.01 16.74
CA PRO A 107 -6.50 -6.11 15.68
C PRO A 107 -5.85 -7.50 15.67
N ARG A 108 -5.77 -8.14 14.50
CA ARG A 108 -5.30 -9.53 14.36
C ARG A 108 -4.36 -9.75 13.19
N GLY A 109 -3.66 -10.88 13.29
CA GLY A 109 -2.79 -11.42 12.26
C GLY A 109 -1.32 -11.06 12.49
N PRO A 110 -0.40 -11.84 11.90
CA PRO A 110 0.98 -11.40 11.80
C PRO A 110 1.03 -10.08 11.02
N MET A 111 2.00 -9.22 11.35
CA MET A 111 2.35 -8.10 10.46
C MET A 111 2.71 -8.67 9.10
N LEU A 112 1.96 -8.29 8.06
CA LEU A 112 2.33 -8.57 6.67
C LEU A 112 3.00 -7.35 6.06
N LEU A 113 3.99 -7.59 5.21
CA LEU A 113 4.73 -6.52 4.54
C LEU A 113 3.79 -5.65 3.70
N THR A 114 2.90 -6.26 2.93
CA THR A 114 1.98 -5.56 2.03
C THR A 114 1.01 -4.65 2.79
N ASP A 115 0.46 -5.09 3.93
CA ASP A 115 -0.42 -4.27 4.76
C ASP A 115 0.30 -3.01 5.26
N ALA A 116 1.52 -3.19 5.78
CA ALA A 116 2.32 -2.09 6.31
C ALA A 116 2.68 -1.07 5.22
N MET A 117 3.14 -1.54 4.04
CA MET A 117 3.54 -0.64 2.96
C MET A 117 2.35 0.09 2.34
N LEU A 118 1.19 -0.57 2.20
CA LEU A 118 0.00 0.06 1.65
C LEU A 118 -0.59 1.10 2.60
N LEU A 119 -0.63 0.82 3.90
CA LEU A 119 -1.07 1.80 4.90
C LEU A 119 -0.16 3.03 4.89
N ALA A 120 1.16 2.83 4.89
CA ALA A 120 2.12 3.93 4.81
C ALA A 120 1.99 4.74 3.52
N HIS A 121 1.76 4.09 2.37
CA HIS A 121 1.45 4.80 1.14
C HIS A 121 0.14 5.60 1.20
N ALA A 122 -0.90 5.06 1.83
CA ALA A 122 -2.17 5.78 2.01
C ALA A 122 -1.99 7.05 2.86
N LEU A 123 -1.21 6.96 3.94
CA LEU A 123 -0.85 8.12 4.76
C LEU A 123 -0.14 9.20 3.92
N LEU A 124 0.83 8.82 3.09
CA LEU A 124 1.52 9.78 2.22
C LEU A 124 0.64 10.31 1.07
N ASP A 125 -0.35 9.54 0.60
CA ASP A 125 -1.32 10.00 -0.41
C ASP A 125 -2.28 11.05 0.19
N ALA A 126 -2.51 11.01 1.51
CA ALA A 126 -3.36 11.95 2.23
C ALA A 126 -2.63 13.20 2.74
N ASP A 127 -1.30 13.16 2.87
CA ASP A 127 -0.45 14.25 3.37
C ASP A 127 -0.74 15.62 2.71
N PRO A 128 -0.91 15.74 1.37
CA PRO A 128 -1.18 17.02 0.71
C PRO A 128 -2.48 17.71 1.17
N TRP A 129 -3.42 16.95 1.73
CA TRP A 129 -4.72 17.47 2.19
C TRP A 129 -4.68 18.00 3.62
N ARG A 130 -3.57 17.79 4.36
CA ARG A 130 -3.43 18.16 5.77
C ARG A 130 -2.59 19.42 6.01
N GLY A 131 -2.24 20.14 4.94
CA GLY A 131 -1.45 21.37 5.01
C GLY A 131 -0.03 21.11 5.51
N GLU A 132 0.40 21.80 6.57
CA GLU A 132 1.78 21.76 7.09
C GLU A 132 2.05 20.62 8.11
N SER A 133 1.08 19.74 8.36
CA SER A 133 1.23 18.67 9.34
C SER A 133 2.10 17.52 8.83
N THR A 134 3.18 17.16 9.54
CA THR A 134 4.06 16.04 9.17
C THR A 134 3.63 14.68 9.71
N VAL A 135 2.55 14.61 10.50
CA VAL A 135 2.16 13.41 11.27
C VAL A 135 2.04 12.15 10.40
N TYR A 136 1.50 12.27 9.19
CA TYR A 136 1.33 11.14 8.28
C TYR A 136 2.65 10.68 7.68
N ARG A 137 3.50 11.63 7.31
CA ARG A 137 4.85 11.36 6.86
C ARG A 137 5.68 10.68 7.96
N ASP A 138 5.63 11.19 9.17
CA ASP A 138 6.35 10.66 10.34
C ASP A 138 5.89 9.23 10.66
N LEU A 139 4.58 8.97 10.65
CA LEU A 139 4.02 7.64 10.86
C LEU A 139 4.37 6.67 9.73
N ALA A 140 4.31 7.10 8.47
CA ALA A 140 4.71 6.28 7.32
C ALA A 140 6.19 5.90 7.40
N GLU A 141 7.06 6.84 7.80
CA GLU A 141 8.47 6.58 8.07
C GLU A 141 8.67 5.59 9.23
N GLU A 142 7.95 5.76 10.34
CA GLU A 142 8.03 4.83 11.48
C GLU A 142 7.60 3.41 11.09
N ILE A 143 6.50 3.27 10.33
CA ILE A 143 6.02 1.98 9.80
C ILE A 143 7.10 1.34 8.92
N LEU A 144 7.67 2.09 7.97
CA LEU A 144 8.72 1.59 7.08
C LEU A 144 9.95 1.12 7.87
N ARG A 145 10.50 1.99 8.72
CA ARG A 145 11.72 1.69 9.49
C ARG A 145 11.52 0.47 10.39
N THR A 146 10.40 0.40 11.09
CA THR A 146 10.09 -0.70 11.99
C THR A 146 9.90 -2.01 11.22
N THR A 147 9.21 -1.98 10.09
CA THR A 147 8.96 -3.17 9.26
C THR A 147 10.28 -3.70 8.68
N VAL A 148 11.08 -2.82 8.07
CA VAL A 148 12.37 -3.19 7.47
C VAL A 148 13.35 -3.70 8.53
N ALA A 149 13.43 -3.05 9.70
CA ALA A 149 14.30 -3.51 10.77
C ALA A 149 13.95 -4.91 11.29
N ARG A 150 12.67 -5.32 11.22
CA ARG A 150 12.18 -6.60 11.74
C ARG A 150 12.18 -7.73 10.71
N LEU A 151 11.95 -7.40 9.44
CA LEU A 151 11.61 -8.38 8.41
C LEU A 151 12.66 -8.50 7.31
N GLN A 152 13.58 -7.53 7.18
CA GLN A 152 14.63 -7.60 6.18
C GLN A 152 15.70 -8.61 6.59
N ASP A 153 16.14 -9.40 5.63
CA ASP A 153 17.25 -10.33 5.82
C ASP A 153 18.57 -9.81 5.22
N ASP A 154 19.62 -10.63 5.33
CA ASP A 154 20.97 -10.27 4.89
C ASP A 154 21.10 -10.07 3.37
N SER A 155 20.20 -10.66 2.57
CA SER A 155 20.16 -10.42 1.11
C SER A 155 19.65 -9.02 0.78
N GLY A 156 18.92 -8.40 1.71
CA GLY A 156 18.20 -7.16 1.52
C GLY A 156 16.73 -7.37 1.12
N ALA A 157 16.27 -8.59 0.86
CA ALA A 157 14.84 -8.85 0.69
C ALA A 157 14.11 -8.75 2.04
N VAL A 158 12.86 -8.28 1.99
CA VAL A 158 11.99 -8.14 3.15
C VAL A 158 10.98 -9.28 3.15
N ARG A 159 10.96 -10.05 4.24
CA ARG A 159 10.01 -11.16 4.41
C ARG A 159 8.60 -10.61 4.60
N ASP A 160 7.62 -11.41 4.22
CA ASP A 160 6.21 -11.09 4.46
C ASP A 160 5.90 -10.97 5.96
N ARG A 161 6.51 -11.81 6.80
CA ARG A 161 6.20 -11.89 8.24
C ARG A 161 7.41 -12.34 9.06
N VAL A 162 7.35 -12.11 10.37
CA VAL A 162 8.40 -12.54 11.32
C VAL A 162 8.48 -14.07 11.35
N ALA A 163 9.68 -14.62 11.15
CA ALA A 163 9.91 -16.06 11.10
C ALA A 163 9.53 -16.80 12.40
N ALA A 164 9.53 -16.13 13.56
CA ALA A 164 9.10 -16.73 14.84
C ALA A 164 7.60 -17.09 14.90
N LEU A 165 6.78 -16.59 13.96
CA LEU A 165 5.38 -17.01 13.79
C LEU A 165 5.23 -18.14 12.77
N ALA A 166 6.29 -18.48 12.03
CA ALA A 166 6.37 -19.72 11.29
C ALA A 166 6.51 -20.89 12.29
N GLY A 167 5.67 -21.91 12.15
CA GLY A 167 5.63 -23.05 13.09
C GLY A 167 4.56 -22.98 14.18
N ALA A 168 3.79 -21.89 14.31
CA ALA A 168 2.63 -21.79 15.22
C ALA A 168 1.35 -22.49 14.68
N GLY A 169 1.51 -23.62 13.97
CA GLY A 169 0.40 -24.34 13.31
C GLY A 169 0.09 -23.91 11.87
N GLN A 170 0.97 -23.13 11.23
CA GLN A 170 0.89 -22.79 9.81
C GLN A 170 1.29 -24.03 8.96
N VAL A 171 0.50 -24.39 7.94
CA VAL A 171 0.72 -25.58 7.10
C VAL A 171 1.08 -25.21 5.66
N GLY A 172 1.89 -26.05 5.01
CA GLY A 172 2.28 -25.88 3.60
C GLY A 172 3.13 -24.64 3.35
N ARG A 173 2.92 -23.95 2.23
CA ARG A 173 3.70 -22.75 1.83
C ARG A 173 3.57 -21.56 2.81
N LEU A 174 2.67 -21.65 3.79
CA LEU A 174 2.51 -20.67 4.86
C LEU A 174 3.52 -20.84 6.00
N ALA A 175 4.26 -21.97 6.02
CA ALA A 175 5.30 -22.25 7.01
C ALA A 175 6.65 -21.61 6.67
N ASP A 176 6.88 -21.20 5.43
CA ASP A 176 8.13 -20.59 5.00
C ASP A 176 7.97 -19.07 4.85
N PRO A 177 8.85 -18.25 5.46
CA PRO A 177 8.82 -16.81 5.23
C PRO A 177 9.18 -16.52 3.76
N HIS A 178 8.18 -16.10 2.99
CA HIS A 178 8.29 -15.72 1.59
C HIS A 178 8.73 -14.25 1.43
N PHE A 179 9.34 -13.92 0.29
CA PHE A 179 9.71 -12.55 -0.09
C PHE A 179 8.72 -12.03 -1.14
N PRO A 180 7.59 -11.45 -0.72
CA PRO A 180 6.53 -11.09 -1.64
C PRO A 180 7.02 -10.00 -2.60
N LEU A 181 6.92 -10.27 -3.91
CA LEU A 181 7.39 -9.37 -4.96
C LEU A 181 6.71 -8.00 -4.88
N ASP A 182 5.40 -7.98 -4.64
CA ASP A 182 4.58 -6.78 -4.50
C ASP A 182 4.95 -6.00 -3.22
N GLY A 183 5.07 -6.68 -2.08
CA GLY A 183 5.42 -6.04 -0.81
C GLY A 183 6.81 -5.38 -0.84
N ASN A 184 7.81 -6.07 -1.41
CA ASN A 184 9.16 -5.52 -1.58
C ASN A 184 9.18 -4.37 -2.60
N ALA A 185 8.42 -4.47 -3.68
CA ALA A 185 8.28 -3.38 -4.65
C ALA A 185 7.63 -2.13 -4.03
N GLU A 186 6.56 -2.28 -3.26
CA GLU A 186 5.93 -1.16 -2.55
C GLU A 186 6.88 -0.59 -1.49
N ALA A 187 7.65 -1.41 -0.76
CA ALA A 187 8.66 -0.92 0.18
C ALA A 187 9.73 -0.05 -0.51
N ALA A 188 10.24 -0.48 -1.66
CA ALA A 188 11.20 0.29 -2.44
C ALA A 188 10.62 1.62 -2.96
N ARG A 189 9.36 1.62 -3.40
CA ARG A 189 8.65 2.83 -3.83
C ARG A 189 8.35 3.76 -2.67
N LEU A 190 8.03 3.23 -1.50
CA LEU A 190 7.81 4.01 -0.28
C LEU A 190 9.09 4.69 0.16
N ILE A 191 10.23 3.99 0.13
CA ILE A 191 11.55 4.58 0.36
C ILE A 191 11.80 5.75 -0.59
N ARG A 192 11.53 5.61 -1.89
CA ARG A 192 11.71 6.69 -2.87
C ARG A 192 10.88 7.93 -2.53
N ARG A 193 9.65 7.75 -2.02
CA ARG A 193 8.75 8.85 -1.64
C ARG A 193 9.16 9.53 -0.33
N LEU A 194 9.60 8.76 0.65
CA LEU A 194 10.02 9.28 1.95
C LEU A 194 11.41 9.90 1.89
N PHE A 195 12.33 9.33 1.13
CA PHE A 195 13.73 9.72 1.14
C PHE A 195 14.24 9.96 -0.30
N PRO A 196 13.69 10.97 -1.01
CA PRO A 196 14.00 11.18 -2.42
C PRO A 196 15.46 11.53 -2.68
N ASP A 197 16.17 12.11 -1.71
CA ASP A 197 17.54 12.57 -1.87
C ASP A 197 18.55 11.83 -0.98
N ASP A 198 18.09 10.82 -0.24
CA ASP A 198 18.95 10.06 0.67
C ASP A 198 19.58 8.88 -0.07
N VAL A 199 20.87 9.01 -0.36
CA VAL A 199 21.65 8.03 -1.12
C VAL A 199 21.66 6.66 -0.43
N GLU A 200 21.69 6.60 0.90
CA GLU A 200 21.75 5.35 1.64
C GLU A 200 20.42 4.61 1.56
N TRP A 201 19.31 5.32 1.77
CA TRP A 201 17.97 4.75 1.65
C TRP A 201 17.68 4.30 0.22
N LEU A 202 18.01 5.11 -0.78
CA LEU A 202 17.83 4.72 -2.18
C LEU A 202 18.69 3.50 -2.56
N ALA A 203 19.92 3.41 -2.06
CA ALA A 203 20.75 2.22 -2.24
C ALA A 203 20.13 0.99 -1.56
N ARG A 204 19.52 1.15 -0.38
CA ARG A 204 18.79 0.07 0.30
C ARG A 204 17.58 -0.40 -0.51
N ALA A 205 16.79 0.52 -1.07
CA ALA A 205 15.66 0.19 -1.94
C ALA A 205 16.11 -0.58 -3.20
N ARG A 206 17.22 -0.19 -3.82
CA ARG A 206 17.80 -0.94 -4.94
C ARG A 206 18.22 -2.35 -4.54
N ARG A 207 18.87 -2.52 -3.37
CA ARG A 207 19.25 -3.85 -2.86
C ARG A 207 18.03 -4.75 -2.64
N MET A 208 16.94 -4.21 -2.09
CA MET A 208 15.67 -4.95 -1.95
C MET A 208 15.19 -5.49 -3.29
N LEU A 209 15.17 -4.65 -4.33
CA LEU A 209 14.72 -5.07 -5.65
C LEU A 209 15.66 -6.08 -6.30
N VAL A 210 16.99 -5.90 -6.20
CA VAL A 210 17.98 -6.87 -6.70
C VAL A 210 17.77 -8.24 -6.07
N ALA A 211 17.53 -8.29 -4.76
CA ALA A 211 17.38 -9.54 -4.02
C ALA A 211 16.18 -10.38 -4.49
N ILE A 212 15.16 -9.74 -5.07
CA ILE A 212 13.97 -10.42 -5.60
C ILE A 212 13.92 -10.49 -7.13
N SER A 213 14.88 -9.89 -7.85
CA SER A 213 14.85 -9.80 -9.32
C SER A 213 14.86 -11.17 -10.02
N GLY A 214 15.54 -12.18 -9.45
CA GLY A 214 15.56 -13.52 -10.02
C GLY A 214 14.16 -14.16 -10.04
N GLU A 215 13.47 -14.13 -8.91
CA GLU A 215 12.09 -14.62 -8.79
C GLU A 215 11.12 -13.77 -9.62
N ALA A 216 11.36 -12.45 -9.68
CA ALA A 216 10.58 -11.54 -10.52
C ALA A 216 10.65 -11.90 -12.01
N ALA A 217 11.84 -12.27 -12.52
CA ALA A 217 12.01 -12.68 -13.91
C ALA A 217 11.22 -13.96 -14.24
N GLU A 218 11.17 -14.92 -13.31
CA GLU A 218 10.40 -16.16 -13.46
C GLU A 218 8.87 -15.93 -13.39
N ALA A 219 8.43 -14.95 -12.60
CA ALA A 219 7.01 -14.63 -12.40
C ALA A 219 6.37 -13.84 -13.57
N GLY A 220 7.18 -13.32 -14.50
CA GLY A 220 6.70 -12.64 -15.71
C GLY A 220 5.77 -11.46 -15.40
N VAL A 221 4.54 -11.46 -15.94
CA VAL A 221 3.59 -10.35 -15.75
C VAL A 221 3.20 -10.11 -14.29
N TYR A 222 3.26 -11.14 -13.44
CA TYR A 222 2.95 -11.00 -12.01
C TYR A 222 4.03 -10.21 -11.25
N ALA A 223 5.22 -10.05 -11.83
CA ALA A 223 6.29 -9.21 -11.30
C ALA A 223 6.25 -7.75 -11.78
N ALA A 224 5.19 -7.32 -12.48
CA ALA A 224 5.03 -5.93 -12.92
C ALA A 224 5.28 -4.89 -11.80
N PRO A 225 4.87 -5.10 -10.53
CA PRO A 225 5.20 -4.17 -9.44
C PRO A 225 6.70 -3.93 -9.27
N VAL A 226 7.54 -4.96 -9.43
CA VAL A 226 9.01 -4.86 -9.31
C VAL A 226 9.58 -3.98 -10.42
N GLY A 227 9.13 -4.16 -11.66
CA GLY A 227 9.51 -3.29 -12.78
C GLY A 227 9.10 -1.83 -12.57
N LEU A 228 7.88 -1.60 -12.05
CA LEU A 228 7.42 -0.26 -11.69
C LEU A 228 8.25 0.37 -10.57
N ALA A 229 8.69 -0.42 -9.59
CA ALA A 229 9.58 0.04 -8.53
C ALA A 229 10.98 0.40 -9.06
N TRP A 230 11.54 -0.41 -9.97
CA TRP A 230 12.80 -0.09 -10.66
C TRP A 230 12.69 1.22 -11.44
N HIS A 231 11.60 1.41 -12.19
CA HIS A 231 11.35 2.65 -12.91
C HIS A 231 11.26 3.87 -11.97
N ALA A 232 10.58 3.74 -10.82
CA ALA A 232 10.46 4.82 -9.84
C ALA A 232 11.80 5.21 -9.19
N LEU A 233 12.75 4.26 -9.09
CA LEU A 233 14.11 4.50 -8.60
C LEU A 233 15.07 4.92 -9.70
N GLY A 234 14.72 4.76 -10.97
CA GLY A 234 15.53 5.23 -12.10
C GLY A 234 15.64 6.75 -12.13
N PRO A 235 16.67 7.31 -12.79
CA PRO A 235 16.65 8.72 -13.15
C PRO A 235 15.41 9.00 -14.02
N SER A 236 14.76 10.15 -13.80
CA SER A 236 13.53 10.54 -14.50
C SER A 236 13.69 10.40 -16.01
N GLY A 237 12.88 9.55 -16.65
CA GLY A 237 12.88 9.36 -18.11
C GLY A 237 13.63 8.12 -18.62
N GLU A 238 14.36 7.37 -17.78
CA GLU A 238 14.91 6.08 -18.17
C GLU A 238 13.97 4.93 -17.81
N VAL A 239 13.45 4.25 -18.83
CA VAL A 239 12.92 2.89 -18.65
C VAL A 239 14.12 1.98 -18.57
N MET A 240 14.56 1.67 -17.35
CA MET A 240 15.56 0.63 -17.17
C MET A 240 14.93 -0.71 -17.57
N ALA A 241 15.35 -1.25 -18.72
CA ALA A 241 15.13 -2.65 -19.02
C ALA A 241 15.98 -3.46 -18.04
N VAL A 242 15.40 -3.81 -16.90
CA VAL A 242 15.99 -4.76 -15.95
C VAL A 242 15.34 -6.11 -16.23
N TRP A 243 15.98 -6.90 -17.09
CA TRP A 243 15.73 -8.34 -17.22
C TRP A 243 17.09 -9.02 -17.36
#